data_AF-A0AAD7UV12-F1
#
_entry.id   AF-A0AAD7UV12-F1
#
_cell.length_a   1.000
_cell.length_b   1.000
_cell.length_c   1.000
_cell.angle_alpha   90.00
_cell.angle_beta   90.00
_cell.angle_gamma   90.00
#
_symmetry.space_group_name_H-M   'P 1'
#
loop_
_entity.id
_entity.type
_entity.pdbx_description
1 polymer ?
#
loop_
_entity_poly.entity_id
_entity_poly.type
_entity_poly.pdbx_seq_one_letter_code
_entity_poly.pdbx_strand_id
1 'polypeptide(L)'
;MKLLLFFVTVVAVVCTSAAHPIDDSTASSSSSRPASGYRVDFYHIHHADNSDHHGNSDASTSSNTLVQVDRFAQLIATHWQFDHLDTIKSACYDYIAQQMRDHIEISVHGSSNSNNDDDDPTLIATAPDQHPLSAISSSDVMDLDILRAQIFGAIQAHVGGRLPIMWDELGDKLGRPAIELYVRRLVLSHCDSVSNDDDHVEHACLVEYGHQILAEIDRYVVRHLINLFDIMNGEYLEPLLQHTATDLHQVLAYFNTALFSHETTRLSLHVLPWKQAEQRTHLYDFAASASNSPDHASDIIGYYANLARI
;
A
#
# COMPACT_ATOMS: atom_id res chain seq x y z
N MET A 1 -23.63 20.16 19.44
CA MET A 1 -22.36 20.90 19.64
C MET A 1 -21.32 20.12 20.46
N LYS A 2 -21.67 19.38 21.52
CA LYS A 2 -20.69 18.58 22.28
C LYS A 2 -19.99 17.48 21.45
N LEU A 3 -20.72 16.80 20.55
CA LEU A 3 -20.14 15.80 19.63
C LEU A 3 -19.12 16.38 18.63
N LEU A 4 -19.24 17.66 18.26
CA LEU A 4 -18.40 18.29 17.24
C LEU A 4 -17.07 18.76 17.84
N LEU A 5 -17.08 19.19 19.11
CA LEU A 5 -15.88 19.38 19.92
C LEU A 5 -15.18 18.04 20.22
N PHE A 6 -15.96 16.95 20.39
CA PHE A 6 -15.49 15.58 20.57
C PHE A 6 -14.72 15.05 19.33
N PHE A 7 -15.17 15.43 18.13
CA PHE A 7 -14.56 15.07 16.85
C PHE A 7 -13.12 15.62 16.71
N VAL A 8 -12.88 16.83 17.22
CA VAL A 8 -11.56 17.46 17.15
C VAL A 8 -10.61 16.85 18.16
N THR A 9 -11.08 16.45 19.35
CA THR A 9 -10.21 15.86 20.38
C THR A 9 -9.80 14.42 20.08
N VAL A 10 -10.67 13.57 19.55
CA VAL A 10 -10.29 12.17 19.20
C VAL A 10 -9.30 12.16 18.04
N VAL A 11 -9.52 12.98 17.02
CA VAL A 11 -8.55 13.17 15.92
C VAL A 11 -7.26 13.80 16.45
N ALA A 12 -7.33 14.81 17.33
CA ALA A 12 -6.14 15.43 17.89
C ALA A 12 -5.33 14.47 18.78
N VAL A 13 -5.94 13.63 19.62
CA VAL A 13 -5.20 12.69 20.48
C VAL A 13 -4.51 11.60 19.64
N VAL A 14 -5.17 11.10 18.59
CA VAL A 14 -4.57 10.11 17.68
C VAL A 14 -3.53 10.73 16.74
N CYS A 15 -3.67 12.01 16.38
CA CYS A 15 -2.68 12.71 15.54
C CYS A 15 -1.52 13.34 16.33
N THR A 16 -1.67 13.65 17.61
CA THR A 16 -0.62 14.31 18.43
C THR A 16 0.37 13.32 19.04
N SER A 17 0.02 12.04 19.17
CA SER A 17 0.97 10.98 19.49
C SER A 17 1.97 10.70 18.36
N ALA A 18 1.79 11.30 17.17
CA ALA A 18 2.77 11.29 16.08
C ALA A 18 3.81 12.43 16.14
N ALA A 19 3.75 13.32 17.14
CA ALA A 19 4.69 14.43 17.28
C ALA A 19 5.50 14.32 18.57
N HIS A 20 6.63 13.60 18.52
CA HIS A 20 7.72 13.84 19.46
C HIS A 20 8.57 15.02 19.00
N PRO A 21 9.06 15.87 19.93
CA PRO A 21 9.85 17.04 19.59
C PRO A 21 11.23 16.59 19.09
N ILE A 22 11.55 16.96 17.86
CA ILE A 22 12.92 16.91 17.35
C ILE A 22 13.67 18.05 18.01
N ASP A 23 14.65 17.70 18.86
CA ASP A 23 15.62 18.65 19.41
C ASP A 23 16.41 19.29 18.27
N ASP A 24 16.43 20.61 18.30
CA ASP A 24 17.04 21.47 17.29
C ASP A 24 18.54 21.63 17.57
N SER A 25 19.37 21.22 16.61
CA SER A 25 20.77 21.64 16.48
C SER A 25 21.19 21.61 15.01
N THR A 26 20.77 22.66 14.29
CA THR A 26 21.52 23.38 13.24
C THR A 26 22.32 22.59 12.20
N ALA A 27 21.84 22.56 10.94
CA ALA A 27 22.46 23.27 9.81
C ALA A 27 21.66 23.09 8.49
N SER A 28 21.02 24.19 8.07
CA SER A 28 20.69 24.64 6.70
C SER A 28 20.77 23.67 5.51
N SER A 29 19.63 23.48 4.82
CA SER A 29 19.45 24.06 3.47
C SER A 29 17.99 23.97 3.01
N SER A 30 17.54 25.10 2.49
CA SER A 30 16.19 25.40 2.01
C SER A 30 15.89 24.77 0.65
N SER A 31 14.70 24.19 0.48
CA SER A 31 13.98 24.25 -0.80
C SER A 31 12.48 24.05 -0.59
N SER A 32 11.77 25.16 -0.66
CA SER A 32 10.32 25.27 -0.66
C SER A 32 9.75 24.80 -1.99
N ARG A 33 8.69 23.98 -1.95
CA ARG A 33 7.80 23.78 -3.10
C ARG A 33 6.33 23.73 -2.69
N PRO A 34 5.43 24.40 -3.44
CA PRO A 34 4.04 24.59 -3.07
C PRO A 34 3.16 23.42 -3.52
N ALA A 35 2.03 23.28 -2.84
CA ALA A 35 0.90 22.48 -3.28
C ALA A 35 0.35 23.01 -4.62
N SER A 36 0.11 22.11 -5.58
CA SER A 36 -0.73 22.41 -6.74
C SER A 36 -1.45 21.13 -7.17
N GLY A 37 -2.77 21.12 -6.98
CA GLY A 37 -3.63 20.16 -7.63
C GLY A 37 -3.59 20.34 -9.13
N TYR A 38 -3.60 19.24 -9.87
CA TYR A 38 -3.96 19.25 -11.28
C TYR A 38 -4.90 18.08 -11.58
N ARG A 39 -6.02 18.49 -12.17
CA ARG A 39 -7.09 17.71 -12.76
C ARG A 39 -6.61 17.27 -14.15
N VAL A 40 -6.69 15.98 -14.46
CA VAL A 40 -6.33 15.44 -15.78
C VAL A 40 -7.61 15.29 -16.59
N ASP A 41 -7.76 16.12 -17.62
CA ASP A 41 -8.77 15.96 -18.67
C ASP A 41 -8.26 14.92 -19.69
N PHE A 42 -9.08 13.91 -19.95
CA PHE A 42 -8.87 12.87 -20.96
C PHE A 42 -8.95 13.46 -22.38
N TYR A 43 -7.90 13.32 -23.18
CA TYR A 43 -7.98 13.52 -24.63
C TYR A 43 -8.22 12.19 -25.34
N HIS A 44 -9.41 12.06 -25.93
CA HIS A 44 -9.72 11.10 -26.98
C HIS A 44 -9.03 11.55 -28.28
N ILE A 45 -8.15 10.73 -28.87
CA ILE A 45 -7.63 10.96 -30.22
C ILE A 45 -8.29 9.97 -31.19
N HIS A 46 -8.94 10.56 -32.20
CA HIS A 46 -9.60 9.91 -33.32
C HIS A 46 -8.61 9.16 -34.23
N HIS A 47 -9.00 7.96 -34.65
CA HIS A 47 -8.45 7.29 -35.83
C HIS A 47 -8.73 8.12 -37.09
N ALA A 48 -7.68 8.42 -37.86
CA ALA A 48 -7.80 8.86 -39.24
C ALA A 48 -7.12 7.82 -40.13
N ASP A 49 -7.97 7.12 -40.87
CA ASP A 49 -7.65 6.28 -42.02
C ASP A 49 -7.19 7.17 -43.18
N ASN A 50 -6.04 6.89 -43.78
CA ASN A 50 -5.77 7.37 -45.13
C ASN A 50 -4.78 6.44 -45.84
N SER A 51 -5.32 5.74 -46.83
CA SER A 51 -4.59 5.03 -47.86
C SER A 51 -4.13 6.04 -48.91
N ASP A 52 -2.85 6.01 -49.29
CA ASP A 52 -2.46 6.30 -50.67
C ASP A 52 -1.07 5.77 -51.01
N HIS A 53 -0.97 5.32 -52.24
CA HIS A 53 0.03 4.43 -52.81
C HIS A 53 0.99 5.23 -53.68
N HIS A 54 2.26 5.36 -53.30
CA HIS A 54 3.33 5.66 -54.26
C HIS A 54 4.62 4.93 -53.88
N GLY A 55 5.00 3.98 -54.74
CA GLY A 55 6.28 3.31 -54.70
C GLY A 55 7.40 4.27 -55.10
N ASN A 56 8.46 4.27 -54.31
CA ASN A 56 9.80 4.58 -54.77
C ASN A 56 10.77 3.68 -54.02
N SER A 57 11.25 2.64 -54.71
CA SER A 57 12.36 1.82 -54.27
C SER A 57 13.64 2.51 -54.74
N ASP A 58 14.43 3.06 -53.82
CA ASP A 58 15.90 3.08 -53.89
C ASP A 58 16.50 3.71 -52.63
N ALA A 59 17.71 3.25 -52.32
CA ALA A 59 18.61 3.63 -51.22
C ALA A 59 18.40 2.93 -49.86
N SER A 60 19.05 1.79 -49.74
CA SER A 60 19.63 1.28 -48.49
C SER A 60 20.20 2.40 -47.63
N THR A 61 19.42 2.85 -46.65
CA THR A 61 19.88 3.50 -45.44
C THR A 61 19.30 2.69 -44.30
N SER A 62 20.00 1.62 -43.91
CA SER A 62 19.88 1.10 -42.56
C SER A 62 20.44 2.19 -41.64
N SER A 63 19.62 3.20 -41.34
CA SER A 63 19.92 4.13 -40.26
C SER A 63 19.93 3.29 -38.99
N ASN A 64 21.13 2.91 -38.52
CA ASN A 64 21.29 2.29 -37.21
C ASN A 64 20.69 3.26 -36.21
N THR A 65 19.44 2.98 -35.83
CA THR A 65 18.66 3.90 -35.02
C THR A 65 19.18 3.71 -33.61
N LEU A 66 19.91 4.70 -33.12
CA LEU A 66 20.52 4.65 -31.81
C LEU A 66 19.48 4.98 -30.76
N VAL A 67 19.58 4.31 -29.62
CA VAL A 67 18.74 4.53 -28.45
C VAL A 67 19.62 5.03 -27.32
N GLN A 68 19.22 6.13 -26.69
CA GLN A 68 19.90 6.65 -25.51
C GLN A 68 19.53 5.79 -24.29
N VAL A 69 20.51 5.11 -23.72
CA VAL A 69 20.31 4.10 -22.66
C VAL A 69 19.68 4.71 -21.41
N ASP A 70 20.12 5.89 -20.99
CA ASP A 70 19.56 6.57 -19.81
C ASP A 70 18.09 6.92 -19.99
N ARG A 71 17.73 7.45 -21.16
CA ARG A 71 16.34 7.79 -21.47
C ARG A 71 15.47 6.53 -21.50
N PHE A 72 15.97 5.45 -22.09
CA PHE A 72 15.29 4.16 -22.10
C PHE A 72 15.08 3.63 -20.66
N ALA A 73 16.12 3.65 -19.83
CA ALA A 73 16.06 3.20 -18.45
C ALA A 73 15.05 4.01 -17.61
N GLN A 74 15.02 5.33 -17.79
CA GLN A 74 14.04 6.21 -17.15
C GLN A 74 12.60 5.89 -17.55
N LEU A 75 12.35 5.65 -18.84
CA LEU A 75 11.01 5.29 -19.33
C LEU A 75 10.53 3.97 -18.72
N ILE A 76 11.39 2.94 -18.74
CA ILE A 76 11.08 1.63 -18.14
C ILE A 76 10.83 1.76 -16.63
N ALA A 77 11.72 2.42 -15.91
CA ALA A 77 11.56 2.58 -14.46
C ALA A 77 10.32 3.38 -14.08
N THR A 78 9.96 4.38 -14.88
CA THR A 78 8.73 5.18 -14.70
C THR A 78 7.48 4.32 -14.90
N HIS A 79 7.47 3.50 -15.95
CA HIS A 79 6.38 2.53 -16.18
C HIS A 79 6.21 1.57 -15.00
N TRP A 80 7.31 0.98 -14.53
CA TRP A 80 7.29 0.10 -13.37
C TRP A 80 6.80 0.78 -12.09
N GLN A 81 7.23 2.02 -11.86
CA GLN A 81 6.81 2.77 -10.68
C GLN A 81 5.28 3.00 -10.69
N PHE A 82 4.76 3.59 -11.77
CA PHE A 82 3.40 4.11 -11.77
C PHE A 82 2.33 3.08 -12.16
N ASP A 83 2.63 2.20 -13.10
CA ASP A 83 1.62 1.26 -13.60
C ASP A 83 1.55 -0.01 -12.72
N HIS A 84 2.67 -0.37 -12.07
CA HIS A 84 2.77 -1.61 -11.29
C HIS A 84 2.97 -1.36 -9.79
N LEU A 85 4.07 -0.73 -9.41
CA LEU A 85 4.46 -0.64 -8.00
C LEU A 85 3.52 0.22 -7.17
N ASP A 86 3.02 1.33 -7.68
CA ASP A 86 2.05 2.19 -6.97
C ASP A 86 0.71 1.47 -6.76
N THR A 87 0.27 0.67 -7.75
CA THR A 87 -0.92 -0.18 -7.65
C THR A 87 -0.73 -1.25 -6.59
N ILE A 88 0.41 -1.96 -6.61
CA ILE A 88 0.76 -2.99 -5.63
C ILE A 88 0.87 -2.39 -4.22
N LYS A 89 1.55 -1.25 -4.08
CA LYS A 89 1.72 -0.52 -2.82
C LYS A 89 0.36 -0.18 -2.21
N SER A 90 -0.54 0.39 -3.01
CA SER A 90 -1.88 0.78 -2.56
C SER A 90 -2.74 -0.43 -2.16
N ALA A 91 -2.77 -1.47 -3.01
CA ALA A 91 -3.54 -2.69 -2.72
C ALA A 91 -3.03 -3.42 -1.47
N CYS A 92 -1.71 -3.46 -1.29
CA CYS A 92 -1.07 -4.02 -0.10
C CYS A 92 -1.47 -3.25 1.17
N TYR A 93 -1.53 -1.92 1.11
CA TYR A 93 -1.91 -1.11 2.28
C TYR A 93 -3.36 -1.32 2.69
N ASP A 94 -4.26 -1.35 1.73
CA ASP A 94 -5.67 -1.63 2.00
C ASP A 94 -5.85 -3.03 2.59
N TYR A 95 -5.13 -4.02 2.05
CA TYR A 95 -5.12 -5.38 2.59
C TYR A 95 -4.61 -5.41 4.03
N ILE A 96 -3.44 -4.84 4.32
CA ILE A 96 -2.87 -4.84 5.67
C ILE A 96 -3.78 -4.10 6.65
N ALA A 97 -4.33 -2.95 6.27
CA ALA A 97 -5.25 -2.21 7.12
C ALA A 97 -6.52 -3.02 7.44
N GLN A 98 -7.06 -3.74 6.44
CA GLN A 98 -8.17 -4.68 6.66
C GLN A 98 -7.78 -5.78 7.64
N GLN A 99 -6.62 -6.42 7.45
CA GLN A 99 -6.15 -7.48 8.33
C GLN A 99 -5.92 -6.98 9.76
N MET A 100 -5.38 -5.77 9.94
CA MET A 100 -5.23 -5.15 11.27
C MET A 100 -6.58 -5.01 11.98
N ARG A 101 -7.64 -4.62 11.25
CA ARG A 101 -9.00 -4.55 11.82
C ARG A 101 -9.52 -5.93 12.19
N ASP A 102 -9.31 -6.93 11.34
CA ASP A 102 -9.81 -8.28 11.57
C ASP A 102 -9.15 -8.98 12.77
N HIS A 103 -7.98 -8.51 13.20
CA HIS A 103 -7.30 -8.96 14.41
C HIS A 103 -7.73 -8.19 15.67
N ILE A 104 -8.65 -7.23 15.55
CA ILE A 104 -9.12 -6.39 16.66
C ILE A 104 -10.61 -6.60 16.88
N GLU A 105 -10.96 -7.13 18.06
CA GLU A 105 -12.33 -7.31 18.50
C GLU A 105 -12.63 -6.39 19.69
N ILE A 106 -13.76 -5.68 19.62
CA ILE A 106 -14.25 -4.85 20.72
C ILE A 106 -15.55 -5.45 21.21
N SER A 107 -15.57 -5.84 22.48
CA SER A 107 -16.72 -6.46 23.15
C SER A 107 -17.32 -5.51 24.19
N VAL A 108 -18.64 -5.54 24.32
CA VAL A 108 -19.40 -4.75 25.30
C VAL A 108 -19.93 -5.71 26.36
N HIS A 109 -19.55 -5.50 27.61
CA HIS A 109 -20.02 -6.28 28.75
C HIS A 109 -21.05 -5.47 29.51
N GLY A 110 -22.31 -5.92 29.57
CA GLY A 110 -23.33 -5.34 30.45
C GLY A 110 -23.58 -6.25 31.65
N SER A 111 -23.63 -5.69 32.87
CA SER A 111 -24.11 -6.46 34.04
C SER A 111 -25.62 -6.63 33.93
N SER A 112 -26.05 -7.77 33.37
CA SER A 112 -27.41 -8.26 33.56
C SER A 112 -27.56 -8.66 35.03
N ASN A 113 -28.02 -7.73 35.88
CA ASN A 113 -28.57 -8.09 37.18
C ASN A 113 -29.89 -8.85 36.96
N SER A 114 -29.80 -10.13 36.63
CA SER A 114 -30.90 -11.08 36.81
C SER A 114 -30.94 -11.48 38.28
N ASN A 115 -31.31 -10.54 39.15
CA ASN A 115 -31.82 -10.88 40.47
C ASN A 115 -33.28 -11.31 40.30
N ASN A 116 -33.48 -12.55 39.85
CA ASN A 116 -34.70 -13.29 40.13
C ASN A 116 -34.28 -14.43 41.06
N ASP A 117 -34.26 -14.12 42.36
CA ASP A 117 -34.54 -15.13 43.37
C ASP A 117 -35.97 -15.62 43.12
N ASP A 118 -36.11 -16.86 42.63
CA ASP A 118 -37.17 -17.81 43.02
C ASP A 118 -36.95 -19.14 42.28
N ASP A 119 -36.56 -20.16 43.06
CA ASP A 119 -36.73 -21.62 42.92
C ASP A 119 -36.75 -22.30 41.53
N ASP A 120 -35.75 -23.17 41.26
CA ASP A 120 -35.91 -24.61 40.93
C ASP A 120 -34.56 -25.27 40.53
N PRO A 121 -34.15 -26.46 41.04
CA PRO A 121 -32.90 -27.10 40.66
C PRO A 121 -33.12 -28.27 39.70
N THR A 122 -32.78 -28.12 38.42
CA THR A 122 -32.49 -29.27 37.54
C THR A 122 -31.35 -29.00 36.54
N LEU A 123 -30.54 -30.04 36.34
CA LEU A 123 -29.25 -30.08 35.64
C LEU A 123 -29.40 -30.18 34.10
N ILE A 124 -28.40 -29.66 33.35
CA ILE A 124 -27.60 -30.30 32.27
C ILE A 124 -27.22 -29.34 31.09
N ALA A 125 -25.90 -29.31 30.80
CA ALA A 125 -25.18 -29.10 29.52
C ALA A 125 -24.99 -27.70 28.86
N THR A 126 -23.73 -27.23 28.96
CA THR A 126 -22.84 -26.71 27.89
C THR A 126 -23.45 -26.11 26.60
N ALA A 127 -23.33 -24.78 26.45
CA ALA A 127 -23.12 -24.06 25.18
C ALA A 127 -22.51 -22.66 25.47
N PRO A 128 -21.71 -22.06 24.55
CA PRO A 128 -21.15 -20.73 24.74
C PRO A 128 -22.21 -19.66 24.45
N ASP A 129 -22.66 -18.95 25.47
CA ASP A 129 -23.68 -17.91 25.36
C ASP A 129 -23.17 -16.68 24.60
N GLN A 130 -23.53 -16.59 23.32
CA GLN A 130 -23.68 -15.32 22.61
C GLN A 130 -25.04 -14.73 23.01
N HIS A 131 -25.08 -13.89 24.04
CA HIS A 131 -26.31 -13.21 24.44
C HIS A 131 -26.75 -12.17 23.39
N PRO A 132 -28.03 -12.19 22.94
CA PRO A 132 -28.54 -11.22 21.98
C PRO A 132 -28.77 -9.86 22.66
N LEU A 133 -28.36 -8.80 21.96
CA LEU A 133 -28.41 -7.34 22.22
C LEU A 133 -29.78 -6.72 22.64
N SER A 134 -30.72 -7.50 23.16
CA SER A 134 -32.14 -7.11 23.27
C SER A 134 -32.48 -6.19 24.44
N ALA A 135 -31.52 -5.82 25.29
CA ALA A 135 -31.75 -4.99 26.48
C ALA A 135 -31.03 -3.64 26.46
N ILE A 136 -30.38 -3.28 25.35
CA ILE A 136 -29.74 -1.98 25.18
C ILE A 136 -30.73 -1.04 24.48
N SER A 137 -30.95 0.16 25.04
CA SER A 137 -31.77 1.20 24.41
C SER A 137 -31.32 1.40 22.96
N SER A 138 -32.25 1.51 22.00
CA SER A 138 -31.88 1.70 20.57
C SER A 138 -30.94 2.90 20.31
N SER A 139 -30.91 3.89 21.21
CA SER A 139 -29.97 5.01 21.20
C SER A 139 -28.55 4.59 21.55
N ASP A 140 -28.36 3.73 22.55
CA ASP A 140 -27.04 3.31 23.02
C ASP A 140 -26.40 2.31 22.04
N VAL A 141 -27.21 1.50 21.35
CA VAL A 141 -26.72 0.64 20.24
C VAL A 141 -26.18 1.49 19.09
N MET A 142 -26.88 2.56 18.72
CA MET A 142 -26.44 3.48 17.66
C MET A 142 -25.14 4.20 18.03
N ASP A 143 -25.00 4.65 19.27
CA ASP A 143 -23.79 5.32 19.75
C ASP A 143 -22.58 4.36 19.82
N LEU A 144 -22.81 3.09 20.15
CA LEU A 144 -21.78 2.04 20.11
C LEU A 144 -21.32 1.71 18.69
N ASP A 145 -22.23 1.62 17.73
CA ASP A 145 -21.89 1.40 16.32
C ASP A 145 -21.09 2.57 15.74
N ILE A 146 -21.45 3.81 16.10
CA ILE A 146 -20.69 5.01 15.73
C ILE A 146 -19.28 4.97 16.33
N LEU A 147 -19.16 4.65 17.64
CA LEU A 147 -17.88 4.55 18.31
C LEU A 147 -16.99 3.48 17.65
N ARG A 148 -17.57 2.32 17.34
CA ARG A 148 -16.88 1.22 16.65
C ARG A 148 -16.41 1.65 15.26
N ALA A 149 -17.27 2.32 14.48
CA ALA A 149 -16.91 2.83 13.16
C ALA A 149 -15.78 3.87 13.24
N GLN A 150 -15.81 4.76 14.24
CA GLN A 150 -14.75 5.75 14.45
C GLN A 150 -13.43 5.11 14.84
N ILE A 151 -13.45 4.12 15.73
CA ILE A 151 -12.25 3.37 16.11
C ILE A 151 -11.64 2.67 14.90
N PHE A 152 -12.45 1.98 14.09
CA PHE A 152 -11.95 1.32 12.88
C PHE A 152 -11.46 2.29 11.80
N GLY A 153 -12.10 3.46 11.67
CA GLY A 153 -11.60 4.53 10.82
C GLY A 153 -10.25 5.07 11.29
N ALA A 154 -10.07 5.24 12.60
CA ALA A 154 -8.82 5.68 13.19
C ALA A 154 -7.70 4.64 13.03
N ILE A 155 -7.98 3.35 13.20
CA ILE A 155 -7.03 2.26 12.94
C ILE A 155 -6.57 2.30 11.49
N GLN A 156 -7.51 2.40 10.54
CA GLN A 156 -7.17 2.47 9.12
C GLN A 156 -6.30 3.69 8.81
N ALA A 157 -6.60 4.85 9.37
CA ALA A 157 -5.79 6.06 9.19
C ALA A 157 -4.39 5.93 9.84
N HIS A 158 -4.29 5.35 11.02
CA HIS A 158 -3.03 5.12 11.72
C HIS A 158 -2.12 4.17 10.95
N VAL A 159 -2.67 3.01 10.55
CA VAL A 159 -1.95 2.01 9.74
C VAL A 159 -1.58 2.61 8.39
N GLY A 160 -2.53 3.26 7.71
CA GLY A 160 -2.31 3.93 6.43
C GLY A 160 -1.28 5.06 6.48
N GLY A 161 -1.03 5.66 7.65
CA GLY A 161 0.04 6.63 7.85
C GLY A 161 1.43 5.99 8.04
N ARG A 162 1.50 4.78 8.63
CA ARG A 162 2.77 4.10 8.93
C ARG A 162 3.29 3.23 7.79
N LEU A 163 2.40 2.59 7.03
CA LEU A 163 2.81 1.71 5.93
C LEU A 163 3.61 2.41 4.82
N PRO A 164 3.29 3.67 4.41
CA PRO A 164 4.13 4.46 3.51
C PRO A 164 5.57 4.62 4.00
N ILE A 165 5.73 4.97 5.28
CA ILE A 165 7.05 5.20 5.89
C ILE A 165 7.88 3.91 5.85
N MET A 166 7.29 2.80 6.28
CA MET A 166 7.94 1.49 6.26
C MET A 166 8.29 1.04 4.83
N TRP A 167 7.42 1.29 3.85
CA TRP A 167 7.75 0.98 2.46
C TRP A 167 8.92 1.81 1.96
N ASP A 168 8.97 3.10 2.30
CA ASP A 168 10.06 3.96 1.86
C ASP A 168 11.40 3.56 2.52
N GLU A 169 11.37 3.03 3.76
CA GLU A 169 12.53 2.47 4.45
C GLU A 169 13.02 1.14 3.85
N LEU A 170 12.09 0.23 3.52
CA LEU A 170 12.41 -1.14 3.07
C LEU A 170 12.52 -1.28 1.54
N GLY A 171 11.92 -0.37 0.79
CA GLY A 171 11.72 -0.44 -0.66
C GLY A 171 12.77 0.28 -1.49
N ASP A 172 13.97 0.53 -0.94
CA ASP A 172 15.04 1.27 -1.64
C ASP A 172 15.38 0.67 -3.02
N LYS A 173 15.32 -0.66 -3.15
CA LYS A 173 15.56 -1.39 -4.41
C LYS A 173 14.40 -1.34 -5.39
N LEU A 174 13.20 -1.00 -4.93
CA LEU A 174 12.02 -0.85 -5.78
C LEU A 174 11.79 0.60 -6.21
N GLY A 175 12.56 1.55 -5.64
CA GLY A 175 12.51 2.94 -6.06
C GLY A 175 12.98 3.13 -7.50
N ARG A 176 12.39 4.10 -8.20
CA ARG A 176 12.76 4.47 -9.57
C ARG A 176 14.28 4.54 -9.82
N PRO A 177 15.11 5.20 -8.98
CA PRO A 177 16.56 5.27 -9.23
C PRO A 177 17.26 3.90 -9.24
N ALA A 178 16.80 2.96 -8.41
CA ALA A 178 17.37 1.61 -8.35
C ALA A 178 17.00 0.80 -9.60
N ILE A 179 15.76 0.91 -10.06
CA ILE A 179 15.29 0.26 -11.29
C ILE A 179 15.99 0.87 -12.50
N GLU A 180 16.11 2.21 -12.60
CA GLU A 180 16.86 2.90 -13.66
C GLU A 180 18.29 2.34 -13.77
N LEU A 181 19.02 2.28 -12.66
CA LEU A 181 20.38 1.76 -12.62
C LEU A 181 20.46 0.26 -12.97
N TYR A 182 19.45 -0.52 -12.58
CA TYR A 182 19.38 -1.93 -12.93
C TYR A 182 19.15 -2.13 -14.43
N VAL A 183 18.17 -1.41 -15.01
CA VAL A 183 17.86 -1.46 -16.45
C VAL A 183 19.06 -1.02 -17.28
N ARG A 184 19.74 0.08 -16.90
CA ARG A 184 20.96 0.53 -17.59
C ARG A 184 22.02 -0.57 -17.65
N ARG A 185 22.32 -1.20 -16.51
CA ARG A 185 23.30 -2.30 -16.44
C ARG A 185 22.87 -3.51 -17.27
N LEU A 186 21.58 -3.82 -17.26
CA LEU A 186 21.01 -4.94 -17.98
C LEU A 186 21.04 -4.74 -19.50
N VAL A 187 20.77 -3.51 -19.96
CA VAL A 187 20.89 -3.14 -21.38
C VAL A 187 22.33 -3.25 -21.84
N LEU A 188 23.27 -2.65 -21.10
CA LEU A 188 24.70 -2.66 -21.44
C LEU A 188 25.34 -4.05 -21.32
N SER A 189 24.71 -5.00 -20.63
CA SER A 189 25.18 -6.39 -20.59
C SER A 189 24.72 -7.24 -21.78
N HIS A 190 23.68 -6.82 -22.49
CA HIS A 190 23.13 -7.52 -23.65
C HIS A 190 23.48 -6.84 -24.98
N CYS A 191 23.54 -5.51 -24.95
CA CYS A 191 23.81 -4.68 -26.12
C CYS A 191 25.13 -3.96 -25.96
N ASP A 192 26.06 -4.24 -26.88
CA ASP A 192 27.32 -3.51 -26.96
C ASP A 192 27.04 -2.03 -27.23
N SER A 193 27.76 -1.17 -26.52
CA SER A 193 27.71 0.27 -26.78
C SER A 193 28.30 0.56 -28.17
N VAL A 194 27.57 1.32 -28.98
CA VAL A 194 28.00 1.73 -30.33
C VAL A 194 29.01 2.88 -30.26
N SER A 195 29.02 3.62 -29.14
CA SER A 195 29.88 4.77 -28.91
C SER A 195 30.86 4.51 -27.77
N ASN A 196 32.06 5.11 -27.83
CA ASN A 196 33.04 5.07 -26.72
C ASN A 196 32.53 5.71 -25.41
N ASP A 197 31.36 6.37 -25.43
CA ASP A 197 30.73 7.04 -24.29
C ASP A 197 29.69 6.17 -23.54
N ASP A 198 29.63 4.85 -23.77
CA ASP A 198 28.78 3.87 -23.02
C ASP A 198 27.27 4.19 -22.89
N ASP A 199 26.75 5.16 -23.65
CA ASP A 199 25.40 5.70 -23.44
C ASP A 199 24.41 5.40 -24.58
N HIS A 200 24.86 4.73 -25.66
CA HIS A 200 24.03 4.47 -26.85
C HIS A 200 24.12 3.02 -27.32
N VAL A 201 22.95 2.44 -27.61
CA VAL A 201 22.82 1.07 -28.14
C VAL A 201 21.99 1.05 -29.41
N GLU A 202 22.13 0.01 -30.22
CA GLU A 202 21.29 -0.18 -31.40
C GLU A 202 19.87 -0.56 -31.00
N HIS A 203 18.87 0.10 -31.60
CA HIS A 203 17.47 -0.27 -31.41
C HIS A 203 17.20 -1.73 -31.75
N ALA A 204 17.83 -2.27 -32.80
CA ALA A 204 17.67 -3.66 -33.21
C ALA A 204 18.08 -4.63 -32.09
N CYS A 205 19.15 -4.32 -31.36
CA CYS A 205 19.60 -5.13 -30.23
C CYS A 205 18.57 -5.14 -29.09
N LEU A 206 17.99 -4.00 -28.73
CA LEU A 206 16.96 -3.93 -27.70
C LEU A 206 15.71 -4.75 -28.05
N VAL A 207 15.32 -4.77 -29.33
CA VAL A 207 14.21 -5.59 -29.81
C VAL A 207 14.56 -7.08 -29.77
N GLU A 208 15.78 -7.44 -30.20
CA GLU A 208 16.26 -8.83 -30.19
C GLU A 208 16.31 -9.42 -28.78
N TYR A 209 16.83 -8.67 -27.80
CA TYR A 209 16.94 -9.10 -26.41
C TYR A 209 15.75 -8.66 -25.53
N GLY A 210 14.68 -8.13 -26.12
CA GLY A 210 13.60 -7.48 -25.37
C GLY A 210 12.92 -8.42 -24.38
N HIS A 211 12.67 -9.67 -24.78
CA HIS A 211 12.06 -10.66 -23.88
C HIS A 211 12.97 -11.01 -22.70
N GLN A 212 14.28 -11.14 -22.92
CA GLN A 212 15.25 -11.44 -21.86
C GLN A 212 15.38 -10.25 -20.90
N ILE A 213 15.48 -9.04 -21.44
CA ILE A 213 15.54 -7.80 -20.65
C ILE A 213 14.31 -7.67 -19.78
N LEU A 214 13.11 -7.84 -20.35
CA LEU A 214 11.86 -7.74 -19.59
C LEU A 214 11.79 -8.81 -18.49
N ALA A 215 12.07 -10.07 -18.82
CA ALA A 215 12.03 -11.16 -17.85
C ALA A 215 13.02 -10.99 -16.68
N GLU A 216 14.19 -10.38 -16.92
CA GLU A 216 15.14 -10.05 -15.86
C GLU A 216 14.64 -8.89 -14.99
N ILE A 217 13.97 -7.89 -15.57
CA ILE A 217 13.34 -6.79 -14.81
C ILE A 217 12.18 -7.34 -13.96
N ASP A 218 11.31 -8.17 -14.52
CA ASP A 218 10.23 -8.83 -13.78
C ASP A 218 10.81 -9.59 -12.58
N ARG A 219 11.85 -10.39 -12.82
CA ARG A 219 12.51 -11.16 -11.76
C ARG A 219 13.16 -10.28 -10.70
N TYR A 220 13.75 -9.15 -11.09
CA TYR A 220 14.29 -8.17 -10.17
C TYR A 220 13.20 -7.60 -9.27
N VAL A 221 12.11 -7.10 -9.85
CA VAL A 221 10.99 -6.51 -9.13
C VAL A 221 10.34 -7.52 -8.19
N VAL A 222 9.96 -8.70 -8.70
CA VAL A 222 9.33 -9.77 -7.90
C VAL A 222 10.21 -10.20 -6.75
N ARG A 223 11.52 -10.40 -6.97
CA ARG A 223 12.46 -10.77 -5.90
C ARG A 223 12.51 -9.72 -4.80
N HIS A 224 12.56 -8.45 -5.17
CA HIS A 224 12.64 -7.36 -4.20
C HIS A 224 11.30 -7.12 -3.48
N LEU A 225 10.17 -7.33 -4.15
CA LEU A 225 8.84 -7.34 -3.51
C LEU A 225 8.71 -8.48 -2.48
N ILE A 226 9.13 -9.70 -2.83
CA ILE A 226 9.12 -10.85 -1.91
C ILE A 226 9.94 -10.54 -0.68
N ASN A 227 11.16 -10.03 -0.86
CA ASN A 227 12.04 -9.67 0.26
C ASN A 227 11.40 -8.59 1.16
N LEU A 228 10.87 -7.53 0.55
CA LEU A 228 10.17 -6.47 1.27
C LEU A 228 9.00 -7.04 2.09
N PHE A 229 8.19 -7.91 1.50
CA PHE A 229 7.05 -8.53 2.18
C PHE A 229 7.47 -9.51 3.28
N ASP A 230 8.57 -10.23 3.10
CA ASP A 230 9.15 -11.07 4.15
C ASP A 230 9.56 -10.24 5.37
N ILE A 231 10.27 -9.13 5.16
CA ILE A 231 10.69 -8.25 6.26
C ILE A 231 9.47 -7.57 6.89
N MET A 232 8.56 -7.04 6.08
CA MET A 232 7.34 -6.38 6.54
C MET A 232 6.53 -7.31 7.46
N ASN A 233 6.22 -8.52 6.98
CA ASN A 233 5.44 -9.50 7.73
C ASN A 233 6.24 -10.16 8.87
N GLY A 234 7.55 -10.22 8.73
CA GLY A 234 8.50 -10.77 9.70
C GLY A 234 8.68 -9.89 10.94
N GLU A 235 8.82 -8.60 10.71
CA GLU A 235 9.41 -7.67 11.68
C GLU A 235 8.53 -6.46 12.01
N TYR A 236 7.57 -6.09 11.16
CA TYR A 236 6.83 -4.84 11.31
C TYR A 236 5.34 -5.00 11.60
N LEU A 237 4.65 -5.95 10.96
CA LEU A 237 3.19 -6.03 11.05
C LEU A 237 2.70 -6.40 12.46
N GLU A 238 3.32 -7.37 13.12
CA GLU A 238 2.93 -7.72 14.49
C GLU A 238 3.21 -6.56 15.49
N PRO A 239 4.38 -5.91 15.49
CA PRO A 239 4.59 -4.71 16.31
C PRO A 239 3.61 -3.58 16.01
N LEU A 240 3.23 -3.38 14.75
CA LEU A 240 2.23 -2.40 14.37
C LEU A 240 0.86 -2.73 14.97
N LEU A 241 0.45 -4.01 14.95
CA LEU A 241 -0.77 -4.47 15.61
C LEU A 241 -0.72 -4.23 17.12
N GLN A 242 0.40 -4.55 17.78
CA GLN A 242 0.56 -4.37 19.22
C GLN A 242 0.53 -2.89 19.65
N HIS A 243 1.18 -2.02 18.86
CA HIS A 243 1.15 -0.59 19.11
C HIS A 243 -0.27 -0.03 18.93
N THR A 244 -0.93 -0.42 17.84
CA THR A 244 -2.33 -0.06 17.57
C THR A 244 -3.24 -0.52 18.72
N ALA A 245 -3.07 -1.75 19.21
CA ALA A 245 -3.84 -2.28 20.34
C ALA A 245 -3.60 -1.49 21.64
N THR A 246 -2.35 -1.09 21.88
CA THR A 246 -1.99 -0.26 23.05
C THR A 246 -2.71 1.09 23.01
N ASP A 247 -2.70 1.75 21.85
CA ASP A 247 -3.40 3.01 21.64
C ASP A 247 -4.91 2.84 21.84
N LEU A 248 -5.50 1.76 21.32
CA LEU A 248 -6.92 1.44 21.50
C LEU A 248 -7.29 1.18 22.96
N HIS A 249 -6.45 0.47 23.71
CA HIS A 249 -6.68 0.27 25.15
C HIS A 249 -6.79 1.59 25.89
N GLN A 250 -5.95 2.58 25.56
CA GLN A 250 -6.02 3.91 26.17
C GLN A 250 -7.32 4.63 25.80
N VAL A 251 -7.73 4.55 24.53
CA VAL A 251 -8.99 5.12 24.06
C VAL A 251 -10.18 4.48 24.78
N LEU A 252 -10.23 3.15 24.87
CA LEU A 252 -11.32 2.46 25.58
C LEU A 252 -11.32 2.75 27.08
N ALA A 253 -10.15 2.86 27.72
CA ALA A 253 -10.05 3.23 29.14
C ALA A 253 -10.63 4.63 29.39
N TYR A 254 -10.37 5.59 28.49
CA TYR A 254 -10.99 6.90 28.55
C TYR A 254 -12.51 6.81 28.44
N PHE A 255 -13.05 6.08 27.46
CA PHE A 255 -14.50 5.92 27.29
C PHE A 255 -15.17 5.23 28.49
N ASN A 256 -14.59 4.15 28.99
CA ASN A 256 -15.05 3.45 30.19
C ASN A 256 -15.09 4.37 31.42
N THR A 257 -14.17 5.33 31.52
CA THR A 257 -14.12 6.28 32.64
C THR A 257 -15.03 7.48 32.42
N ALA A 258 -15.14 7.99 31.20
CA ALA A 258 -15.82 9.25 30.90
C ALA A 258 -17.31 9.09 30.60
N LEU A 259 -17.71 7.99 29.95
CA LEU A 259 -19.09 7.74 29.55
C LEU A 259 -19.75 6.67 30.44
N PHE A 260 -19.01 5.63 30.82
CA PHE A 260 -19.58 4.46 31.52
C PHE A 260 -19.27 4.41 33.02
N SER A 261 -18.84 5.53 33.63
CA SER A 261 -18.49 5.58 35.06
C SER A 261 -19.62 5.20 36.02
N HIS A 262 -20.88 5.33 35.56
CA HIS A 262 -22.08 5.02 36.32
C HIS A 262 -22.92 3.88 35.72
N GLU A 263 -22.48 3.30 34.60
CA GLU A 263 -23.19 2.23 33.91
C GLU A 263 -22.52 0.88 34.15
N THR A 264 -23.29 -0.19 34.05
CA THR A 264 -22.78 -1.56 34.15
C THR A 264 -22.14 -2.05 32.85
N THR A 265 -22.06 -1.18 31.86
CA THR A 265 -21.50 -1.41 30.52
C THR A 265 -20.01 -1.11 30.51
N ARG A 266 -19.20 -2.02 29.99
CA ARG A 266 -17.76 -1.81 29.80
C ARG A 266 -17.31 -2.30 28.43
N LEU A 267 -16.48 -1.51 27.78
CA LEU A 267 -15.79 -1.87 26.57
C LEU A 267 -14.49 -2.60 26.90
N SER A 268 -14.24 -3.70 26.21
CA SER A 268 -12.97 -4.43 26.27
C SER A 268 -12.44 -4.70 24.87
N LEU A 269 -11.13 -4.66 24.75
CA LEU A 269 -10.41 -5.01 23.53
C LEU A 269 -9.90 -6.45 23.65
N HIS A 270 -10.10 -7.23 22.61
CA HIS A 270 -9.46 -8.51 22.40
C HIS A 270 -8.64 -8.41 21.11
N VAL A 271 -7.37 -8.80 21.18
CA VAL A 271 -6.45 -8.78 20.04
C VAL A 271 -6.15 -10.22 19.67
N LEU A 272 -6.49 -10.60 18.45
CA LEU A 272 -6.17 -11.92 17.92
C LEU A 272 -4.68 -11.97 17.53
N PRO A 273 -4.00 -13.12 17.72
CA PRO A 273 -2.60 -13.25 17.33
C PRO A 273 -2.40 -13.06 15.82
N TRP A 274 -1.32 -12.38 15.44
CA TRP A 274 -0.98 -12.18 14.03
C TRP A 274 -0.69 -13.52 13.34
N LYS A 275 -1.42 -13.83 12.28
CA LYS A 275 -1.29 -15.11 11.54
C LYS A 275 -0.22 -15.04 10.46
N GLN A 276 1.04 -14.91 10.85
CA GLN A 276 2.17 -14.62 9.96
C GLN A 276 2.24 -15.49 8.67
N ALA A 277 2.00 -16.80 8.75
CA ALA A 277 2.09 -17.70 7.60
C ALA A 277 0.99 -17.48 6.54
N GLU A 278 -0.23 -17.19 6.99
CA GLU A 278 -1.38 -16.89 6.12
C GLU A 278 -1.16 -15.56 5.41
N GLN A 279 -0.75 -14.55 6.18
CA GLN A 279 -0.49 -13.20 5.67
C GLN A 279 0.64 -13.18 4.65
N ARG A 280 1.71 -13.95 4.86
CA ARG A 280 2.81 -14.06 3.91
C ARG A 280 2.36 -14.55 2.53
N THR A 281 1.43 -15.52 2.51
CA THR A 281 0.97 -16.12 1.25
C THR A 281 0.23 -15.08 0.41
N HIS A 282 -0.69 -14.33 1.03
CA HIS A 282 -1.40 -13.24 0.35
C HIS A 282 -0.48 -12.10 -0.09
N LEU A 283 0.53 -11.75 0.71
CA LEU A 283 1.51 -10.74 0.30
C LEU A 283 2.32 -11.19 -0.92
N TYR A 284 2.61 -12.48 -1.05
CA TYR A 284 3.29 -13.01 -2.23
C TYR A 284 2.43 -13.00 -3.47
N ASP A 285 1.11 -13.10 -3.35
CA ASP A 285 0.21 -12.96 -4.50
C ASP A 285 0.31 -11.55 -5.10
N PHE A 286 0.53 -10.51 -4.30
CA PHE A 286 0.82 -9.16 -4.80
C PHE A 286 2.19 -9.06 -5.49
N ALA A 287 3.20 -9.80 -5.01
CA ALA A 287 4.47 -9.84 -5.72
C ALA A 287 4.32 -10.54 -7.08
N ALA A 288 3.54 -11.63 -7.13
CA ALA A 288 3.29 -12.37 -8.36
C ALA A 288 2.44 -11.59 -9.37
N SER A 289 1.57 -10.68 -8.93
CA SER A 289 0.79 -9.84 -9.84
C SER A 289 1.65 -8.83 -10.61
N ALA A 290 2.82 -8.46 -10.08
CA ALA A 290 3.76 -7.55 -10.73
C ALA A 290 4.22 -8.03 -12.11
N SER A 291 4.36 -9.34 -12.32
CA SER A 291 4.82 -9.91 -13.60
C SER A 291 3.68 -10.37 -14.51
N ASN A 292 2.42 -10.37 -14.02
CA ASN A 292 1.27 -10.95 -14.72
C ASN A 292 0.35 -9.88 -15.36
N SER A 293 0.80 -8.62 -15.44
CA SER A 293 0.03 -7.57 -16.10
C SER A 293 -0.07 -7.82 -17.61
N PRO A 294 -1.27 -7.69 -18.22
CA PRO A 294 -1.46 -7.83 -19.67
C PRO A 294 -0.59 -6.88 -20.50
N ASP A 295 -0.11 -5.78 -19.91
CA ASP A 295 0.79 -4.83 -20.57
C ASP A 295 2.20 -5.38 -20.83
N HIS A 296 2.62 -6.45 -20.13
CA HIS A 296 3.87 -7.16 -20.42
C HIS A 296 3.77 -8.09 -21.63
N ALA A 297 2.57 -8.32 -22.17
CA ALA A 297 2.32 -9.32 -23.21
C ALA A 297 2.69 -8.87 -24.63
N SER A 298 3.00 -7.58 -24.88
CA SER A 298 3.40 -7.11 -26.21
C SER A 298 4.42 -5.98 -26.19
N ASP A 299 5.59 -6.25 -26.77
CA ASP A 299 6.62 -5.32 -27.28
C ASP A 299 6.91 -4.03 -26.48
N ILE A 300 6.82 -4.10 -25.15
CA ILE A 300 7.05 -2.92 -24.29
C ILE A 300 8.47 -2.37 -24.42
N ILE A 301 9.44 -3.27 -24.63
CA ILE A 301 10.83 -2.91 -24.88
C ILE A 301 10.97 -2.17 -26.21
N GLY A 302 10.37 -2.68 -27.30
CA GLY A 302 10.39 -1.98 -28.59
C GLY A 302 9.68 -0.63 -28.51
N TYR A 303 8.54 -0.53 -27.83
CA TYR A 303 7.84 0.73 -27.61
C TYR A 303 8.70 1.78 -26.89
N TYR A 304 9.30 1.43 -25.75
CA TYR A 304 10.15 2.38 -25.02
C TYR A 304 11.49 2.64 -25.71
N ALA A 305 12.03 1.66 -26.43
CA ALA A 305 13.21 1.86 -27.29
C ALA A 305 12.91 2.89 -28.38
N ASN A 306 11.73 2.82 -29.02
CA ASN A 306 11.27 3.81 -30.00
C ASN A 306 11.21 5.23 -29.42
N LEU A 307 10.67 5.37 -28.21
CA LEU A 307 10.56 6.67 -27.54
C LEU A 307 11.92 7.24 -27.10
N ALA A 308 12.92 6.37 -26.90
CA ALA A 308 14.27 6.75 -26.50
C ALA A 308 15.26 6.90 -27.68
N ARG A 309 14.77 6.83 -28.92
CA ARG A 309 15.59 7.04 -30.13
C ARG A 309 16.13 8.48 -30.21
N ILE A 310 17.31 8.60 -30.84
CA ILE A 310 17.97 9.86 -31.20
C ILE A 310 18.18 9.98 -32.71
#